data_AF-A0A954TNL1-F1
#
_entry.id   AF-A0A954TNL1-F1
#
_cell.length_a   1.000
_cell.length_b   1.000
_cell.length_c   1.000
_cell.angle_alpha   90.00
_cell.angle_beta   90.00
_cell.angle_gamma   90.00
#
_symmetry.space_group_name_H-M   'P 1'
#
loop_
_entity.id
_entity.type
_entity.pdbx_description
1 polymer ?
#
loop_
_entity_poly.entity_id
_entity_poly.type
_entity_poly.pdbx_seq_one_letter_code
_entity_poly.pdbx_strand_id
1 'polypeptide(L)'
;MSDAPENTPVTERVLSLRTAQDDVDRWIRTIGVRYFDPLTNLAQLVEEVGEVARILSRTCGEQSYKSTDDQGDLADELADVLFVTICLANQSGIDLTDALRTNLDKKTKRDLDRHRNNPKLVD
;
A
#
# COMPACT_ATOMS: atom_id res chain seq x y z
N MET A 1 48.32 16.86 -11.17
CA MET A 1 47.62 15.85 -10.36
C MET A 1 46.15 16.16 -10.46
N SER A 2 45.42 15.33 -11.19
CA SER A 2 43.98 15.44 -11.40
C SER A 2 43.32 14.67 -10.27
N ASP A 3 42.59 15.37 -9.41
CA ASP A 3 41.77 14.71 -8.39
C ASP A 3 40.68 13.91 -9.09
N ALA A 4 40.65 12.61 -8.83
CA ALA A 4 39.61 11.70 -9.30
C ALA A 4 38.29 12.02 -8.60
N PRO A 5 37.13 11.87 -9.26
CA PRO A 5 35.85 12.10 -8.62
C PRO A 5 35.65 11.08 -7.49
N GLU A 6 35.34 11.59 -6.30
CA GLU A 6 35.01 10.83 -5.12
C GLU A 6 33.80 9.94 -5.40
N ASN A 7 34.02 8.62 -5.37
CA ASN A 7 32.98 7.61 -5.50
C ASN A 7 32.22 7.53 -4.17
N THR A 8 31.30 8.46 -3.95
CA THR A 8 30.37 8.38 -2.81
C THR A 8 29.42 7.20 -3.05
N PRO A 9 29.32 6.22 -2.14
CA PRO A 9 28.36 5.13 -2.30
C PRO A 9 26.96 5.71 -2.26
N VAL A 10 26.16 5.44 -3.30
CA VAL A 10 24.73 5.70 -3.29
C VAL A 10 24.12 4.77 -2.24
N THR A 11 23.98 5.23 -1.00
CA THR A 11 23.19 4.53 0.02
C THR A 11 21.77 4.39 -0.49
N GLU A 12 21.34 3.16 -0.73
CA GLU A 12 19.98 2.82 -1.11
C GLU A 12 19.01 3.40 -0.06
N ARG A 13 18.11 4.29 -0.50
CA ARG A 13 17.20 4.98 0.41
C ARG A 13 16.12 3.99 0.85
N VAL A 14 16.06 3.69 2.15
CA VAL A 14 15.04 2.81 2.72
C VAL A 14 13.64 3.38 2.50
N LEU A 15 12.74 2.59 1.91
CA LEU A 15 11.34 2.96 1.72
C LEU A 15 10.55 2.73 3.02
N SER A 16 10.28 3.81 3.74
CA SER A 16 9.32 3.85 4.86
C SER A 16 7.96 4.40 4.40
N LEU A 17 6.90 4.25 5.20
CA LEU A 17 5.61 4.88 4.89
C LEU A 17 5.72 6.40 4.73
N ARG A 18 6.48 7.06 5.60
CA ARG A 18 6.76 8.50 5.48
C ARG A 18 7.47 8.82 4.15
N THR A 19 8.49 8.04 3.81
CA THR A 19 9.22 8.19 2.55
C THR A 19 8.33 7.94 1.34
N ALA A 20 7.44 6.95 1.40
CA ALA A 20 6.46 6.67 0.36
C ALA A 20 5.46 7.83 0.21
N GLN A 21 4.98 8.40 1.33
CA GLN A 21 4.12 9.60 1.29
C GLN A 21 4.83 10.78 0.61
N ASP A 22 6.10 11.02 0.93
CA ASP A 22 6.91 12.08 0.30
C ASP A 22 7.15 11.84 -1.20
N ASP A 23 7.43 10.59 -1.57
CA ASP A 23 7.74 10.21 -2.95
C ASP A 23 6.49 10.27 -3.83
N VAL A 24 5.34 9.83 -3.32
CA VAL A 24 4.04 9.98 -4.00
C VAL A 24 3.67 11.46 -4.13
N ASP A 25 3.82 12.26 -3.07
CA ASP A 25 3.53 13.71 -3.15
C ASP A 25 4.41 14.40 -4.20
N ARG A 26 5.69 14.05 -4.25
CA ARG A 26 6.60 14.53 -5.28
C ARG A 26 6.13 14.11 -6.67
N TRP A 27 5.83 12.83 -6.87
CA TRP A 27 5.39 12.30 -8.15
C TRP A 27 4.10 12.97 -8.64
N ILE A 28 3.12 13.18 -7.75
CA ILE A 28 1.86 13.85 -8.08
C ILE A 28 2.11 15.30 -8.51
N ARG A 29 3.02 16.01 -7.84
CA ARG A 29 3.32 17.42 -8.17
C ARG A 29 4.16 17.59 -9.42
N THR A 30 4.95 16.59 -9.81
CA THR A 30 5.85 16.68 -10.98
C THR A 30 5.30 16.00 -12.22
N ILE A 31 4.77 14.79 -12.07
CA ILE A 31 4.27 13.94 -13.16
C ILE A 31 2.74 13.93 -13.18
N GLY A 32 2.10 13.75 -12.02
CA GLY A 32 0.65 13.62 -11.89
C GLY A 32 -0.13 14.94 -12.04
N VAL A 33 0.55 16.06 -12.28
CA VAL A 33 0.01 17.45 -12.36
C VAL A 33 -0.59 17.95 -11.04
N ARG A 34 -1.55 17.22 -10.49
CA ARG A 34 -2.20 17.49 -9.21
C ARG A 34 -2.89 16.24 -8.68
N TYR A 35 -3.15 16.29 -7.39
CA TYR A 35 -4.12 15.45 -6.71
C TYR A 35 -5.51 15.51 -7.38
N PHE A 36 -6.14 14.36 -7.62
CA PHE A 36 -7.56 14.28 -7.93
C PHE A 36 -8.42 14.72 -6.75
N ASP A 37 -9.70 15.02 -6.98
CA ASP A 37 -10.60 15.29 -5.86
C ASP A 37 -10.81 14.02 -5.00
N PRO A 38 -11.17 14.17 -3.71
CA PRO A 38 -11.30 13.04 -2.81
C PRO A 38 -12.31 11.96 -3.27
N LEU A 39 -13.35 12.33 -4.03
CA LEU A 39 -14.35 11.37 -4.51
C LEU A 39 -13.81 10.56 -5.70
N THR A 40 -13.04 11.19 -6.59
CA THR A 40 -12.32 10.46 -7.63
C THR A 40 -11.30 9.51 -7.03
N ASN A 41 -10.51 9.93 -6.04
CA ASN A 41 -9.58 9.01 -5.37
C ASN A 41 -10.31 7.89 -4.62
N LEU A 42 -11.50 8.14 -4.05
CA LEU A 42 -12.31 7.08 -3.46
C LEU A 42 -12.78 6.08 -4.52
N ALA A 43 -13.23 6.55 -5.68
CA ALA A 43 -13.63 5.67 -6.77
C ALA A 43 -12.46 4.79 -7.23
N GLN A 44 -11.28 5.39 -7.42
CA GLN A 44 -10.05 4.66 -7.78
C GLN A 44 -9.68 3.64 -6.71
N LEU A 45 -9.73 4.00 -5.42
CA LEU A 45 -9.46 3.05 -4.33
C LEU A 45 -10.39 1.83 -4.38
N VAL A 46 -11.68 2.04 -4.69
CA VAL A 46 -12.65 0.95 -4.80
C VAL A 46 -12.37 0.07 -6.03
N GLU A 47 -11.93 0.66 -7.13
CA GLU A 47 -11.49 -0.05 -8.33
C GLU A 47 -10.31 -0.98 -8.01
N GLU A 48 -9.22 -0.47 -7.42
CA GLU A 48 -8.03 -1.28 -7.09
C GLU A 48 -8.35 -2.39 -6.06
N VAL A 49 -9.24 -2.11 -5.09
CA VAL A 49 -9.69 -3.16 -4.16
C VAL A 49 -10.52 -4.24 -4.88
N GLY A 50 -11.27 -3.86 -5.92
CA GLY A 50 -12.00 -4.79 -6.78
C GLY A 50 -11.07 -5.69 -7.59
N GLU A 51 -9.98 -5.15 -8.10
CA GLU A 51 -8.89 -5.87 -8.76
C GLU A 51 -8.28 -6.93 -7.82
N VAL A 52 -7.87 -6.53 -6.61
CA VAL A 52 -7.37 -7.44 -5.57
C VAL A 52 -8.38 -8.57 -5.28
N ALA A 53 -9.67 -8.22 -5.12
CA ALA A 53 -10.72 -9.20 -4.84
C ALA A 53 -10.90 -10.19 -6.00
N ARG A 54 -10.86 -9.70 -7.25
CA ARG A 54 -10.91 -10.54 -8.46
C ARG A 54 -9.76 -11.55 -8.46
N ILE A 55 -8.53 -11.13 -8.18
CA ILE A 55 -7.36 -12.02 -8.15
C ILE A 55 -7.54 -13.10 -7.08
N LEU A 56 -7.79 -12.71 -5.83
CA LEU A 56 -7.91 -13.66 -4.71
C LEU A 56 -9.08 -14.63 -4.89
N SER A 57 -10.21 -14.19 -5.44
CA SER A 57 -11.35 -15.08 -5.70
C SER A 57 -11.04 -16.18 -6.71
N ARG A 58 -10.10 -15.93 -7.64
CA ARG A 58 -9.67 -16.87 -8.68
C ARG A 58 -8.50 -17.76 -8.24
N THR A 59 -7.58 -17.24 -7.44
CA THR A 59 -6.35 -17.96 -7.02
C THR A 59 -6.52 -18.71 -5.71
N CYS A 60 -7.33 -18.19 -4.79
CA CYS A 60 -7.55 -18.76 -3.46
C CYS A 60 -8.99 -19.24 -3.23
N GLY A 61 -9.93 -18.82 -4.07
CA GLY A 61 -11.34 -19.22 -3.98
C GLY A 61 -11.67 -20.50 -4.73
N GLU A 62 -12.90 -20.99 -4.56
CA GLU A 62 -13.42 -22.19 -5.21
C GLU A 62 -13.87 -21.95 -6.67
N GLN A 63 -13.60 -20.77 -7.24
CA GLN A 63 -13.99 -20.46 -8.62
C GLN A 63 -13.21 -21.31 -9.63
N SER A 64 -13.91 -21.80 -10.64
CA SER A 64 -13.34 -22.64 -11.69
C SER A 64 -12.41 -21.84 -12.60
N TYR A 65 -11.16 -22.30 -12.71
CA TYR A 65 -10.11 -21.67 -13.52
C TYR A 65 -10.43 -21.76 -15.01
N LYS A 66 -10.26 -20.67 -15.75
CA LYS A 66 -10.11 -20.70 -17.20
C LYS A 66 -8.64 -20.48 -17.52
N SER A 67 -8.02 -21.43 -18.23
CA SER A 67 -6.56 -21.50 -18.43
C SER A 67 -5.95 -20.36 -19.25
N THR A 68 -6.74 -19.40 -19.70
CA THR A 68 -6.37 -18.38 -20.69
C THR A 68 -6.46 -16.95 -20.18
N ASP A 69 -6.96 -16.73 -18.96
CA ASP A 69 -7.08 -15.37 -18.42
C ASP A 69 -5.76 -14.98 -17.73
N ASP A 70 -5.18 -13.86 -18.15
CA ASP A 70 -4.18 -13.16 -17.36
C ASP A 70 -4.79 -12.87 -15.99
N GLN A 71 -4.20 -13.46 -14.95
CA GLN A 71 -4.75 -13.34 -13.61
C GLN A 71 -4.52 -11.94 -13.04
N GLY A 72 -3.55 -11.19 -13.56
CA GLY A 72 -2.98 -10.00 -12.91
C GLY A 72 -1.99 -10.40 -11.81
N ASP A 73 -1.21 -9.42 -11.33
CA ASP A 73 -0.26 -9.61 -10.24
C ASP A 73 -0.84 -9.05 -8.94
N LEU A 74 -1.06 -9.91 -7.95
CA LEU A 74 -1.56 -9.48 -6.64
C LEU A 74 -0.66 -8.43 -5.99
N ALA A 75 0.66 -8.49 -6.22
CA ALA A 75 1.59 -7.51 -5.69
C ALA A 75 1.35 -6.12 -6.29
N ASP A 76 1.10 -6.05 -7.60
CA ASP A 76 0.83 -4.80 -8.31
C ASP A 76 -0.50 -4.19 -7.84
N GLU A 77 -1.58 -4.96 -7.78
CA GLU A 77 -2.88 -4.44 -7.32
C GLU A 77 -2.86 -3.99 -5.85
N LEU A 78 -2.09 -4.68 -4.99
CA LEU A 78 -1.88 -4.24 -3.60
C LEU A 78 -1.06 -2.94 -3.54
N ALA A 79 -0.12 -2.75 -4.47
CA ALA A 79 0.65 -1.51 -4.58
C ALA A 79 -0.24 -0.35 -5.05
N ASP A 80 -1.17 -0.58 -5.98
CA ASP A 80 -2.12 0.42 -6.45
C ASP A 80 -3.11 0.84 -5.36
N VAL A 81 -3.65 -0.13 -4.59
CA VAL A 81 -4.43 0.17 -3.38
C VAL A 81 -3.64 1.05 -2.41
N LEU A 82 -2.36 0.72 -2.17
CA LEU A 82 -1.49 1.49 -1.28
C LEU A 82 -1.24 2.90 -1.84
N PHE A 83 -1.00 3.02 -3.14
CA PHE A 83 -0.77 4.31 -3.81
C PHE A 83 -1.96 5.25 -3.65
N VAL A 84 -3.18 4.78 -3.92
CA VAL A 84 -4.38 5.60 -3.78
C VAL A 84 -4.66 5.93 -2.30
N THR A 85 -4.38 4.99 -1.39
CA THR A 85 -4.45 5.24 0.06
C THR A 85 -3.49 6.35 0.50
N ILE A 86 -2.26 6.35 -0.02
CA ILE A 86 -1.28 7.41 0.23
C ILE A 86 -1.78 8.76 -0.33
N CYS A 87 -2.34 8.77 -1.54
CA CYS A 87 -2.92 9.98 -2.13
C CYS A 87 -4.00 10.59 -1.22
N LEU A 88 -4.94 9.79 -0.73
CA LEU A 88 -5.99 10.23 0.19
C LEU A 88 -5.42 10.75 1.53
N ALA A 89 -4.43 10.05 2.08
CA ALA A 89 -3.79 10.45 3.33
C ALA A 89 -3.07 11.80 3.18
N ASN A 90 -2.28 11.97 2.12
CA ASN A 90 -1.56 13.21 1.84
C ASN A 90 -2.52 14.39 1.66
N GLN A 91 -3.60 14.21 0.88
CA GLN A 91 -4.63 15.24 0.69
C GLN A 91 -5.36 15.62 1.98
N SER A 92 -5.49 14.68 2.90
CA SER A 92 -6.19 14.85 4.18
C SER A 92 -5.28 15.29 5.33
N GLY A 93 -3.98 15.47 5.09
CA GLY A 93 -2.99 15.82 6.12
C GLY A 93 -2.75 14.71 7.15
N ILE A 94 -2.91 13.45 6.75
CA ILE A 94 -2.77 12.27 7.62
C ILE A 94 -1.34 11.72 7.50
N ASP A 95 -0.66 11.56 8.63
CA ASP A 95 0.58 10.79 8.72
C ASP A 95 0.26 9.29 8.82
N LEU A 96 0.53 8.54 7.76
CA LEU A 96 0.25 7.10 7.72
C LEU A 96 1.14 6.29 8.65
N THR A 97 2.37 6.76 8.93
CA THR A 97 3.28 6.08 9.85
C THR A 97 2.69 6.10 11.27
N ASP A 98 2.26 7.28 11.72
CA ASP A 98 1.68 7.45 13.05
C ASP A 98 0.26 6.85 13.14
N ALA A 99 -0.53 6.95 12.07
CA ALA A 99 -1.85 6.34 11.98
C ALA A 99 -1.76 4.80 12.07
N LEU A 100 -0.86 4.17 11.33
CA LEU A 100 -0.65 2.73 11.38
C LEU A 100 -0.12 2.27 12.74
N ARG A 101 0.87 2.98 13.30
CA ARG A 101 1.39 2.70 14.66
C ARG A 101 0.26 2.72 15.68
N THR A 102 -0.54 3.79 15.69
CA THR A 102 -1.70 3.93 16.59
C THR A 102 -2.74 2.83 16.38
N ASN A 103 -2.99 2.43 15.13
CA ASN A 103 -3.92 1.36 14.80
C ASN A 103 -3.46 0.01 15.34
N LEU A 104 -2.18 -0.30 15.18
CA LEU A 104 -1.56 -1.52 15.71
C LEU A 104 -1.63 -1.54 17.24
N ASP A 105 -1.24 -0.45 17.92
CA ASP A 105 -1.32 -0.36 19.38
C ASP A 105 -2.75 -0.60 19.90
N LYS A 106 -3.76 -0.04 19.22
CA LYS A 106 -5.17 -0.24 19.56
C LYS A 106 -5.60 -1.69 19.37
N LYS A 107 -5.24 -2.32 18.25
CA LYS A 107 -5.54 -3.73 17.96
C LYS A 107 -4.84 -4.65 18.97
N THR A 108 -3.56 -4.45 19.25
CA THR A 108 -2.80 -5.22 20.23
C THR A 108 -3.42 -5.14 21.62
N LYS A 109 -3.81 -3.94 22.08
CA LYS A 109 -4.49 -3.78 23.38
C LYS A 109 -5.86 -4.46 23.43
N ARG A 110 -6.65 -4.36 22.35
CA ARG A 110 -8.00 -4.94 22.28
C ARG A 110 -7.96 -6.47 22.21
N ASP A 111 -7.00 -7.00 21.46
CA ASP A 111 -7.01 -8.39 21.03
C ASP A 111 -6.01 -9.28 21.81
N LEU A 112 -5.31 -8.69 22.80
CA LEU A 112 -4.31 -9.34 23.66
C LEU A 112 -4.78 -10.69 24.21
N ASP A 113 -6.05 -10.77 24.64
CA ASP A 113 -6.64 -11.97 25.25
C ASP A 113 -7.59 -12.73 24.31
N ARG A 114 -8.00 -12.12 23.19
CA ARG A 114 -9.14 -12.59 22.38
C ARG A 114 -8.76 -13.54 21.24
N HIS A 115 -7.57 -13.37 20.66
CA HIS A 115 -7.12 -14.23 19.57
C HIS A 115 -6.25 -15.39 20.06
N ARG A 116 -5.37 -15.15 21.04
CA ARG A 116 -4.52 -16.20 21.64
C ARG A 116 -5.30 -17.37 22.23
N ASN A 117 -6.51 -17.11 22.71
CA ASN A 117 -7.37 -18.12 23.31
C ASN A 117 -8.52 -18.60 22.39
N ASN A 118 -8.53 -18.19 21.12
CA ASN A 118 -9.58 -18.62 20.19
C ASN A 118 -9.16 -19.91 19.49
N PRO A 119 -9.73 -21.08 19.83
CA PRO A 119 -9.36 -22.36 19.23
C PRO A 119 -9.68 -22.46 17.73
N LYS A 120 -10.40 -21.50 17.13
CA LYS A 120 -10.59 -21.41 15.68
C LYS A 120 -9.42 -20.74 14.94
N LEU A 121 -8.45 -20.18 15.67
CA LEU A 121 -7.31 -19.43 15.14
C LEU A 121 -5.96 -20.03 15.57
N VAL A 122 -5.99 -21.09 16.37
CA VAL A 122 -4.82 -21.90 16.71
C VAL A 122 -5.03 -23.20 15.96
N ASP A 123 -4.27 -23.41 14.88
CA ASP A 123 -4.18 -24.70 14.22
C ASP A 123 -3.53 -25.74 15.14
#